data_AF-A0A8S0YZ16-F1
#
_entry.id   AF-A0A8S0YZ16-F1
#
_cell.length_a   1.000
_cell.length_b   1.000
_cell.length_c   1.000
_cell.angle_alpha   90.00
_cell.angle_beta   90.00
_cell.angle_gamma   90.00
#
_symmetry.space_group_name_H-M   'P 1'
#
loop_
_entity.id
_entity.type
_entity.pdbx_description
1 polymer ?
#
loop_
_entity_poly.entity_id
_entity_poly.type
_entity_poly.pdbx_seq_one_letter_code
_entity_poly.pdbx_strand_id
1 'polypeptide(L)'
;MWLWLLIAAAALLTPAHGAGAGAARLVCYVESSRATDGFSECTHLVYTGDARGDKLDGLLKDYKKYNPRLKVILRISEVDKVTQKALEPA
;
A
#
# COMPACT_ATOMS: atom_id res chain seq x y z
N MET A 1 -31.62 -30.29 0.89
CA MET A 1 -30.14 -30.25 0.97
C MET A 1 -29.46 -29.54 -0.20
N TRP A 2 -30.12 -29.37 -1.36
CA TRP A 2 -29.53 -28.67 -2.51
C TRP A 2 -29.43 -27.14 -2.37
N LEU A 3 -30.29 -26.53 -1.55
CA LEU A 3 -30.29 -25.08 -1.36
C LEU A 3 -28.96 -24.57 -0.75
N TRP A 4 -28.35 -25.37 0.14
CA TRP A 4 -27.06 -25.04 0.77
C TRP A 4 -25.88 -25.10 -0.20
N LEU A 5 -25.92 -26.03 -1.16
CA LEU A 5 -24.91 -26.15 -2.22
C LEU A 5 -24.96 -24.93 -3.16
N LEU A 6 -26.15 -24.41 -3.45
CA LEU A 6 -26.32 -23.21 -4.27
C LEU A 6 -25.79 -21.95 -3.58
N ILE A 7 -25.96 -21.84 -2.26
CA ILE A 7 -25.42 -20.72 -1.47
C ILE A 7 -23.89 -20.77 -1.44
N ALA A 8 -23.30 -21.95 -1.25
CA ALA A 8 -21.84 -22.11 -1.28
C ALA A 8 -21.25 -21.80 -2.67
N ALA A 9 -21.94 -22.20 -3.74
CA ALA A 9 -21.56 -21.87 -5.12
C ALA A 9 -21.66 -20.37 -5.41
N ALA A 10 -22.69 -19.69 -4.88
CA ALA A 10 -22.84 -18.24 -5.02
C ALA A 10 -21.73 -17.45 -4.30
N ALA A 11 -21.22 -17.95 -3.16
CA ALA A 11 -20.10 -17.33 -2.46
C ALA A 11 -18.78 -17.40 -3.26
N LEU A 12 -18.55 -18.49 -3.99
CA LEU A 12 -17.40 -18.65 -4.89
C LEU A 12 -17.48 -17.80 -6.17
N LEU A 13 -18.70 -17.40 -6.56
CA LEU A 13 -18.97 -16.52 -7.70
C LEU A 13 -19.01 -15.04 -7.33
N THR A 14 -18.83 -14.68 -6.05
CA THR A 14 -18.57 -13.29 -5.71
C THR A 14 -17.24 -12.93 -6.36
N PRO A 15 -17.22 -11.98 -7.31
CA PRO A 15 -15.96 -11.59 -7.90
C PRO A 15 -15.12 -11.05 -6.76
N ALA A 16 -14.00 -11.73 -6.48
CA ALA A 16 -12.87 -11.06 -5.90
C ALA A 16 -12.76 -9.75 -6.69
N HIS A 17 -12.77 -8.61 -6.01
CA HIS A 17 -12.60 -7.30 -6.63
C HIS A 17 -11.17 -7.17 -7.21
N GLY A 18 -10.69 -8.15 -7.97
CA GLY A 18 -9.58 -8.09 -8.87
C GLY A 18 -10.02 -7.22 -10.03
N ALA A 19 -9.81 -5.91 -9.87
CA ALA A 19 -10.01 -4.95 -10.92
C ALA A 19 -9.17 -5.42 -12.13
N GLY A 20 -9.85 -5.83 -13.20
CA GLY A 20 -9.25 -6.44 -14.39
C GLY A 20 -8.25 -5.51 -15.10
N ALA A 21 -7.53 -6.06 -16.08
CA ALA A 21 -6.64 -5.28 -16.94
C ALA A 21 -7.42 -4.14 -17.62
N GLY A 22 -7.27 -2.92 -17.13
CA GLY A 22 -8.07 -1.74 -17.54
C GLY A 22 -8.72 -0.97 -16.38
N ALA A 23 -8.63 -1.45 -15.14
CA ALA A 23 -9.16 -0.72 -13.99
C ALA A 23 -8.40 0.58 -13.70
N ALA A 24 -9.16 1.65 -13.44
CA ALA A 24 -8.62 2.93 -13.00
C ALA A 24 -7.77 2.77 -11.73
N ARG A 25 -6.59 3.37 -11.73
CA ARG A 25 -5.68 3.36 -10.57
C ARG A 25 -5.86 4.66 -9.80
N LEU A 26 -6.38 4.57 -8.58
CA LEU A 26 -6.37 5.67 -7.63
C LEU A 26 -5.01 5.73 -6.94
N VAL A 27 -4.25 6.77 -7.25
CA VAL A 27 -2.90 7.01 -6.72
C VAL A 27 -2.97 8.14 -5.69
N CYS A 28 -2.60 7.84 -4.46
CA CYS A 28 -2.68 8.77 -3.34
C CYS A 28 -1.28 9.10 -2.85
N TYR A 29 -0.97 10.39 -2.77
CA TYR A 29 0.30 10.87 -2.24
C TYR A 29 0.13 11.16 -0.76
N VAL A 30 1.07 10.65 0.05
CA VAL A 30 1.06 10.86 1.49
C VAL A 30 2.43 11.26 1.97
N GLU A 31 2.45 12.22 2.89
CA GLU A 31 3.67 12.73 3.52
C GLU A 31 3.82 12.21 4.96
N SER A 32 2.71 11.95 5.67
CA SER A 32 2.71 11.53 7.07
C SER A 32 1.73 10.39 7.41
N SER A 33 1.88 9.83 8.61
CA SER A 33 1.09 8.70 9.12
C SER A 33 -0.38 9.02 9.41
N ARG A 34 -0.74 10.30 9.54
CA ARG A 34 -2.04 10.72 10.10
C ARG A 34 -3.24 10.48 9.20
N ALA A 35 -3.05 10.05 7.97
CA ALA A 35 -4.12 9.96 6.98
C ALA A 35 -4.60 8.51 6.72
N THR A 36 -4.38 7.57 7.65
CA THR A 36 -4.82 6.16 7.51
C THR A 36 -6.31 6.00 7.23
N ASP A 37 -7.15 6.93 7.70
CA ASP A 37 -8.60 6.88 7.49
C ASP A 37 -9.04 7.33 6.08
N GLY A 38 -8.14 7.86 5.25
CA GLY A 38 -8.46 8.44 3.94
C GLY A 38 -8.02 7.62 2.72
N PHE A 39 -7.34 6.48 2.91
CA PHE A 39 -6.68 5.76 1.80
C PHE A 39 -7.25 4.38 1.48
N SER A 40 -8.40 4.01 2.05
CA SER A 40 -9.05 2.72 1.77
C SER A 40 -9.36 2.53 0.29
N GLU A 41 -9.74 3.61 -0.39
CA GLU A 41 -10.10 3.65 -1.82
C GLU A 41 -8.88 3.67 -2.75
N CYS A 42 -7.68 3.97 -2.22
CA CYS A 42 -6.47 4.07 -3.02
C CYS A 42 -5.98 2.68 -3.41
N THR A 43 -5.58 2.51 -4.67
CA THR A 43 -4.92 1.28 -5.13
C THR A 43 -3.40 1.38 -5.01
N HIS A 44 -2.87 2.59 -5.17
CA HIS A 44 -1.46 2.90 -5.01
C HIS A 44 -1.29 4.05 -4.03
N LEU A 45 -0.34 3.91 -3.10
CA LEU A 45 0.00 4.93 -2.13
C LEU A 45 1.48 5.29 -2.32
N VAL A 46 1.75 6.55 -2.65
CA VAL A 46 3.09 7.09 -2.82
C VAL A 46 3.50 7.78 -1.53
N TYR A 47 4.44 7.19 -0.80
CA TYR A 47 5.02 7.80 0.38
C TYR A 47 6.09 8.82 -0.03
N THR A 48 5.92 10.06 0.42
CA THR A 48 6.77 11.21 0.08
C THR A 48 7.45 11.85 1.29
N GLY A 49 7.24 11.28 2.48
CA GLY A 49 7.82 11.77 3.72
C GLY A 49 9.27 11.33 3.97
N ASP A 50 9.77 11.77 5.12
CA ASP A 50 11.16 11.67 5.56
C ASP A 50 11.44 10.45 6.48
N ALA A 51 10.44 9.64 6.81
CA ALA A 51 10.64 8.49 7.70
C ALA A 51 11.57 7.45 7.05
N ARG A 52 12.55 6.97 7.80
CA ARG A 52 13.52 5.94 7.38
C ARG A 52 13.65 4.84 8.44
N GLY A 53 14.21 3.70 8.05
CA GLY A 53 14.42 2.54 8.93
C GLY A 53 13.13 2.02 9.58
N ASP A 54 13.20 1.66 10.86
CA ASP A 54 12.09 1.05 11.61
C ASP A 54 10.80 1.90 11.60
N LYS A 55 10.94 3.23 11.56
CA LYS A 55 9.79 4.15 11.48
C LYS A 55 9.05 3.97 10.16
N LEU A 56 9.77 3.87 9.05
CA LEU A 56 9.17 3.63 7.74
C LEU A 56 8.48 2.26 7.71
N ASP A 57 9.15 1.23 8.24
CA ASP A 57 8.59 -0.11 8.29
C ASP A 57 7.29 -0.18 9.12
N GLY A 58 7.23 0.55 10.23
CA GLY A 58 6.00 0.71 11.01
C GLY A 58 4.87 1.30 10.17
N LEU A 59 5.13 2.41 9.48
CA LEU A 59 4.13 3.07 8.62
C LEU A 59 3.65 2.16 7.47
N LEU A 60 4.57 1.45 6.82
CA LEU A 60 4.23 0.54 5.73
C LEU A 60 3.36 -0.63 6.21
N LYS A 61 3.61 -1.13 7.42
CA LYS A 61 2.77 -2.16 8.06
C LYS A 61 1.38 -1.61 8.38
N ASP A 62 1.31 -0.40 8.93
CA ASP A 62 0.04 0.23 9.26
C ASP A 62 -0.81 0.45 8.01
N TYR A 63 -0.26 0.99 6.92
CA TYR A 63 -1.00 1.17 5.67
C TYR A 63 -1.55 -0.15 5.11
N LYS A 64 -0.78 -1.23 5.18
CA LYS A 64 -1.22 -2.56 4.73
C LYS A 64 -2.22 -3.22 5.68
N LYS A 65 -2.27 -2.84 6.96
CA LYS A 65 -3.26 -3.34 7.92
C LYS A 65 -4.68 -2.94 7.51
N TYR A 66 -4.86 -1.71 7.03
CA TYR A 66 -6.16 -1.19 6.60
C TYR A 66 -6.56 -1.69 5.20
N ASN A 67 -5.60 -1.74 4.27
CA ASN A 67 -5.82 -2.28 2.92
C ASN A 67 -4.68 -3.22 2.51
N PRO A 68 -4.82 -4.56 2.70
CA PRO A 68 -3.77 -5.53 2.37
C PRO A 68 -3.39 -5.59 0.89
N ARG A 69 -4.25 -5.06 0.00
CA ARG A 69 -4.04 -5.05 -1.45
C ARG A 69 -3.38 -3.77 -1.95
N LEU A 70 -3.18 -2.80 -1.07
CA LEU A 70 -2.55 -1.52 -1.36
C LEU A 70 -1.11 -1.71 -1.85
N LYS A 71 -0.78 -1.08 -2.98
CA LYS A 71 0.60 -1.02 -3.48
C LYS A 71 1.26 0.25 -2.98
N VAL A 72 2.30 0.11 -2.16
CA VAL A 72 3.05 1.25 -1.64
C VAL A 72 4.28 1.51 -2.50
N ILE A 73 4.44 2.75 -2.93
CA ILE A 73 5.57 3.25 -3.73
C ILE A 73 6.33 4.24 -2.84
N LEU A 74 7.64 4.03 -2.68
CA LEU A 74 8.51 4.96 -1.96
C LEU A 74 9.09 5.96 -2.96
N ARG A 75 8.87 7.26 -2.72
CA ARG A 75 9.57 8.30 -3.48
C ARG A 75 11.01 8.40 -2.96
N ILE A 76 11.98 8.24 -3.86
CA ILE A 76 13.40 8.45 -3.56
C ILE A 76 13.80 9.80 -4.16
N SER A 77 14.27 10.71 -3.32
CA SER A 77 14.82 12.01 -3.71
C SER A 77 16.35 12.03 -3.62
N GLU A 78 17.01 13.08 -4.11
CA GLU A 78 18.48 13.22 -3.99
C GLU A 78 18.97 13.19 -2.54
N VAL A 79 18.17 13.72 -1.61
CA VAL A 79 18.48 13.72 -0.17
C VAL A 79 18.53 12.29 0.39
N ASP A 80 17.79 11.36 -0.22
CA ASP A 80 17.71 9.96 0.22
C ASP A 80 18.83 9.08 -0.30
N LYS A 81 19.61 9.59 -1.27
CA LYS A 81 20.75 8.88 -1.86
C LYS A 81 22.01 9.02 -1.01
N VAL A 82 21.99 9.85 0.03
CA VAL A 82 23.15 10.13 0.89
C VAL A 82 23.29 9.05 1.96
N THR A 83 23.78 7.86 1.59
CA THR A 83 23.97 6.78 2.57
C THR A 83 25.37 6.15 2.55
N GLN A 84 26.30 6.50 1.65
CA GLN A 84 27.61 5.81 1.62
C GLN A 84 28.87 6.64 1.38
N LYS A 85 28.80 7.92 0.98
CA LYS A 85 30.03 8.73 0.74
C LYS A 85 30.61 9.46 1.96
N ALA A 86 29.91 9.46 3.10
CA ALA A 86 30.32 10.21 4.29
C ALA A 86 31.05 9.37 5.36
N LEU A 87 31.31 8.09 5.08
CA LEU A 87 31.91 7.13 6.03
C LEU A 87 33.30 6.63 5.59
N GLU A 88 33.91 7.19 4.54
CA GLU A 88 35.33 6.98 4.28
C GLU A 88 36.14 7.95 5.16
N PRO A 89 36.84 7.46 6.21
CA PRO A 89 37.86 8.27 6.88
C PRO A 89 39.03 8.49 5.90
N ALA A 90 39.44 9.75 5.76
CA ALA A 90 40.70 10.12 5.12
C ALA A 90 41.90 9.68 5.96
#